data_AF-A0A7J6RFV2-F1
#
_entry.id   AF-A0A7J6RFV2-F1
#
_cell.length_a   1.000
_cell.length_b   1.000
_cell.length_c   1.000
_cell.angle_alpha   90.00
_cell.angle_beta   90.00
_cell.angle_gamma   90.00
#
_symmetry.space_group_name_H-M   'P 1'
#
loop_
_entity.id
_entity.type
_entity.pdbx_description
1 polymer ?
#
loop_
_entity_poly.entity_id
_entity_poly.type
_entity_poly.pdbx_seq_one_letter_code
_entity_poly.pdbx_strand_id
1 'polypeptide(L)'
;MVVVSPRQRSASRLTEGNDPAAAAAYSRLLENFMSPDFDVATFVREMVANAENKGSSSPSGGGSPRRRSQSGGGAVAAVIGQLDQAIFTVDEQLRSKVADCYDQLLLNDTTDLDRVDGELRQVRESVAVLKATLDNVRTEAVTPFRVIKKRLDTLERAQKAAALVRSTQKLLLGVRKLRMQMQAASAESASALDGRPILGTHSAKAAILANGLETSLSTEADTLGRLPAISKEVTFIHHSSSALRKHASEALMAGLEPDAGSPVKQQALLMSAVQVLFELGCLSTESVSCAAAVVSNVDAYALQVPGE
;
A
#
# COMPACT_ATOMS: atom_id res chain seq x y z
N MET A 1 -46.29 16.21 -12.45
CA MET A 1 -47.56 15.95 -11.73
C MET A 1 -47.35 16.38 -10.30
N VAL A 2 -47.97 17.50 -9.90
CA VAL A 2 -47.94 18.00 -8.53
C VAL A 2 -48.92 17.18 -7.72
N VAL A 3 -48.42 16.47 -6.71
CA VAL A 3 -49.25 15.68 -5.79
C VAL A 3 -49.82 16.65 -4.75
N VAL A 4 -51.06 17.08 -4.98
CA VAL A 4 -51.83 17.88 -4.01
C VAL A 4 -52.33 16.96 -2.91
N SER A 5 -51.97 17.26 -1.66
CA SER A 5 -52.28 16.45 -0.49
C SER A 5 -53.79 16.35 -0.19
N PRO A 6 -54.28 15.26 0.42
CA PRO A 6 -55.70 15.01 0.68
C PRO A 6 -56.39 15.98 1.67
N ARG A 7 -55.63 16.88 2.30
CA ARG A 7 -56.12 17.79 3.34
C ARG A 7 -56.92 19.00 2.83
N GLN A 8 -56.93 19.27 1.51
CA GLN A 8 -57.66 20.41 0.95
C GLN A 8 -59.12 20.10 0.56
N ARG A 9 -59.59 18.85 0.62
CA ARG A 9 -60.98 18.51 0.21
C ARG A 9 -62.04 18.82 1.27
N SER A 10 -61.66 19.03 2.53
CA SER A 10 -62.62 19.19 3.62
C SER A 10 -63.11 20.62 3.81
N ALA A 11 -62.42 21.62 3.24
CA ALA A 11 -62.80 23.03 3.38
C ALA A 11 -63.80 23.50 2.31
N SER A 12 -63.95 22.77 1.21
CA SER A 12 -64.75 23.22 0.05
C SER A 12 -66.22 22.76 0.07
N ARG A 13 -66.68 22.05 1.10
CA ARG A 13 -68.02 21.42 1.11
C ARG A 13 -69.06 22.08 2.02
N LEU A 14 -68.77 23.26 2.58
CA LEU A 14 -69.70 23.98 3.48
C LEU A 14 -70.09 25.38 2.98
N THR A 15 -69.82 25.73 1.72
CA THR A 15 -70.14 27.07 1.19
C THR A 15 -71.10 27.06 0.00
N GLU A 16 -71.86 25.99 -0.22
CA GLU A 16 -73.01 26.03 -1.14
C GLU A 16 -74.28 26.34 -0.32
N GLY A 17 -74.54 27.63 -0.09
CA GLY A 17 -75.89 28.08 0.30
C GLY A 17 -76.01 29.09 1.44
N ASN A 18 -74.93 29.68 1.96
CA ASN A 18 -75.02 30.69 3.02
C ASN A 18 -74.30 31.98 2.66
N ASP A 19 -74.93 33.11 2.98
CA ASP A 19 -74.50 34.47 2.70
C ASP A 19 -72.97 34.67 2.80
N PRO A 20 -72.32 35.28 1.79
CA PRO A 20 -70.87 35.44 1.76
C PRO A 20 -70.34 36.28 2.95
N ALA A 21 -71.19 37.12 3.54
CA ALA A 21 -70.88 37.88 4.75
C ALA A 21 -70.80 36.99 6.01
N ALA A 22 -71.65 35.97 6.11
CA ALA A 22 -71.63 35.03 7.24
C ALA A 22 -70.40 34.11 7.14
N ALA A 23 -70.09 33.60 5.94
CA ALA A 23 -68.92 32.77 5.71
C ALA A 23 -67.61 33.51 6.09
N ALA A 24 -67.48 34.79 5.71
CA ALA A 24 -66.33 35.61 6.08
C ALA A 24 -66.23 35.87 7.60
N ALA A 25 -67.37 36.02 8.29
CA ALA A 25 -67.39 36.17 9.75
C ALA A 25 -66.97 34.88 10.47
N TYR A 26 -67.42 33.71 9.99
CA TYR A 26 -67.02 32.41 10.53
C TYR A 26 -65.54 32.11 10.28
N SER A 27 -65.00 32.44 9.10
CA SER A 27 -63.58 32.27 8.81
C SER A 27 -62.70 33.15 9.69
N ARG A 28 -63.09 34.41 9.95
CA ARG A 28 -62.36 35.31 10.85
C ARG A 28 -62.42 34.87 12.31
N LEU A 29 -63.55 34.32 12.76
CA LEU A 29 -63.66 33.74 14.10
C LEU A 29 -62.72 32.54 14.24
N LEU A 30 -62.71 31.63 13.26
CA LEU A 30 -61.82 30.47 13.26
C LEU A 30 -60.33 30.86 13.25
N GLU A 31 -59.93 31.86 12.45
CA GLU A 31 -58.54 32.37 12.48
C GLU A 31 -58.15 32.94 13.84
N ASN A 32 -59.06 33.68 14.50
CA ASN A 32 -58.79 34.23 15.83
C ASN A 32 -58.65 33.12 16.89
N PHE A 33 -59.51 32.09 16.86
CA PHE A 33 -59.44 30.94 17.77
C PHE A 33 -58.19 30.08 17.58
N MET A 34 -57.56 30.11 16.41
CA MET A 34 -56.36 29.32 16.09
C MET A 34 -55.04 30.06 16.37
N SER A 35 -55.09 31.30 16.85
CA SER A 35 -53.89 32.03 17.24
C SER A 35 -53.37 31.55 18.61
N PRO A 36 -52.05 31.37 18.78
CA PRO A 36 -51.46 30.84 20.02
C PRO A 36 -51.60 31.78 21.23
N ASP A 37 -51.96 33.05 20.99
CA ASP A 37 -52.15 34.09 22.00
C ASP A 37 -53.65 34.38 22.27
N PHE A 38 -54.56 33.50 21.84
CA PHE A 38 -56.00 33.73 21.98
C PHE A 38 -56.46 33.63 23.44
N ASP A 39 -56.66 34.77 24.09
CA ASP A 39 -57.25 34.87 25.41
C ASP A 39 -58.79 34.94 25.34
N VAL A 40 -59.42 33.82 25.69
CA VAL A 40 -60.88 33.65 25.77
C VAL A 40 -61.53 34.71 26.69
N ALA A 41 -60.83 35.15 27.74
CA ALA A 41 -61.37 36.11 28.70
C ALA A 41 -61.49 37.52 28.12
N THR A 42 -60.61 37.91 27.19
CA THR A 42 -60.74 39.17 26.45
C THR A 42 -61.85 39.12 25.41
N PHE A 43 -62.00 38.00 24.68
CA PHE A 43 -63.03 37.84 23.67
C PHE A 43 -64.46 37.88 24.25
N VAL A 44 -64.68 37.21 25.39
CA VAL A 44 -66.00 37.23 26.06
C VAL A 44 -66.32 38.63 26.60
N ARG A 45 -65.33 39.37 27.13
CA ARG A 45 -65.52 40.77 27.57
C ARG A 45 -65.90 41.69 26.41
N GLU A 46 -65.27 41.52 25.26
CA GLU A 46 -65.56 42.33 24.07
C GLU A 46 -66.95 42.02 23.49
N MET A 47 -67.37 40.75 23.47
CA MET A 47 -68.74 40.39 23.06
C MET A 47 -69.81 40.93 24.00
N VAL A 48 -69.59 40.90 25.32
CA VAL A 48 -70.52 41.47 26.30
C VAL A 48 -70.60 42.99 26.14
N ALA A 49 -69.45 43.68 25.98
CA ALA A 49 -69.42 45.12 25.75
C ALA A 49 -70.11 45.53 24.43
N ASN A 50 -69.98 44.73 23.37
CA ASN A 50 -70.61 45.01 22.08
C ASN A 50 -72.13 44.71 22.08
N ALA A 51 -72.59 43.79 22.95
CA ALA A 51 -74.00 43.55 23.19
C ALA A 51 -74.67 44.71 23.97
N GLU A 52 -73.95 45.33 24.90
CA GLU A 52 -74.43 46.49 25.67
C GLU A 52 -74.49 47.79 24.82
N ASN A 53 -73.61 47.93 23.82
CA ASN A 53 -73.51 49.14 22.99
C ASN A 53 -74.55 49.22 21.84
N LYS A 54 -75.34 48.17 21.61
CA LYS A 54 -76.46 48.16 20.62
C LYS A 54 -77.81 48.61 21.22
N GLY A 55 -77.85 49.03 22.48
CA GLY A 55 -79.07 49.37 23.22
C GLY A 55 -79.46 50.86 23.30
N SER A 56 -78.69 51.81 22.75
CA SER A 56 -78.95 53.24 22.98
C SER A 56 -78.92 54.11 21.72
N SER A 57 -80.05 54.15 21.01
CA SER A 57 -80.47 55.34 20.25
C SER A 57 -82.01 55.35 20.10
N SER A 58 -82.70 56.09 20.97
CA SER A 58 -84.12 56.43 20.81
C SER A 58 -84.28 57.74 20.01
N PRO A 59 -85.48 58.02 19.46
CA PRO A 59 -86.25 59.08 20.11
C PRO A 59 -87.75 58.79 20.30
N SER A 60 -88.22 59.15 21.50
CA SER A 60 -89.49 59.81 21.84
C SER A 60 -90.81 59.39 21.17
N GLY A 61 -91.72 58.83 21.98
CA GLY A 61 -93.16 58.73 21.71
C GLY A 61 -93.88 57.95 22.82
N GLY A 62 -94.72 58.64 23.60
CA GLY A 62 -95.26 58.16 24.88
C GLY A 62 -96.33 57.07 24.85
N GLY A 63 -96.52 56.41 26.00
CA GLY A 63 -97.60 55.47 26.28
C GLY A 63 -97.28 54.50 27.42
N SER A 64 -97.85 54.72 28.60
CA SER A 64 -97.87 53.77 29.75
C SER A 64 -98.64 52.47 29.42
N PRO A 65 -98.68 51.44 30.30
CA PRO A 65 -97.64 50.85 31.15
C PRO A 65 -97.67 49.29 31.09
N ARG A 66 -96.57 48.55 31.33
CA ARG A 66 -96.68 47.18 31.89
C ARG A 66 -95.37 46.52 32.35
N ARG A 67 -95.41 46.08 33.62
CA ARG A 67 -94.69 44.94 34.23
C ARG A 67 -93.16 44.88 34.12
N ARG A 68 -92.49 45.45 35.12
CA ARG A 68 -91.37 44.81 35.85
C ARG A 68 -92.00 44.12 37.07
N SER A 69 -91.61 42.94 37.53
CA SER A 69 -90.32 42.25 37.50
C SER A 69 -90.51 40.77 37.88
N GLN A 70 -89.86 39.85 37.16
CA GLN A 70 -89.24 38.60 37.66
C GLN A 70 -88.84 37.72 36.45
N SER A 71 -87.61 37.85 35.97
CA SER A 71 -86.94 36.85 35.12
C SER A 71 -85.46 37.20 34.97
N GLY A 72 -84.70 37.14 36.07
CA GLY A 72 -83.23 37.24 36.06
C GLY A 72 -82.55 35.89 36.26
N GLY A 73 -83.25 34.89 36.83
CA GLY A 73 -82.69 33.57 37.14
C GLY A 73 -82.72 32.57 35.98
N GLY A 74 -83.63 32.72 35.01
CA GLY A 74 -83.78 31.76 33.90
C GLY A 74 -82.70 31.87 32.83
N ALA A 75 -82.21 33.08 32.54
CA ALA A 75 -81.16 33.30 31.55
C ALA A 75 -79.78 32.84 32.06
N VAL A 76 -79.48 33.07 33.34
CA VAL A 76 -78.24 32.61 33.98
C VAL A 76 -78.23 31.08 34.09
N ALA A 77 -79.36 30.45 34.45
CA ALA A 77 -79.47 29.00 34.49
C ALA A 77 -79.34 28.35 33.10
N ALA A 78 -79.86 28.97 32.04
CA ALA A 78 -79.70 28.48 30.67
C ALA A 78 -78.25 28.60 30.16
N VAL A 79 -77.55 29.69 30.51
CA VAL A 79 -76.14 29.88 30.17
C VAL A 79 -75.25 28.90 30.94
N ILE A 80 -75.54 28.62 32.22
CA ILE A 80 -74.84 27.59 33.00
C ILE A 80 -75.06 26.21 32.36
N GLY A 81 -76.28 25.86 31.96
CA GLY A 81 -76.56 24.60 31.28
C GLY A 81 -75.83 24.46 29.94
N GLN A 82 -75.73 25.54 29.15
CA GLN A 82 -74.94 25.54 27.92
C GLN A 82 -73.44 25.43 28.17
N LEU A 83 -72.94 26.05 29.25
CA LEU A 83 -71.54 25.94 29.65
C LEU A 83 -71.22 24.52 30.11
N ASP A 84 -72.09 23.88 30.91
CA ASP A 84 -71.93 22.48 31.32
C ASP A 84 -71.96 21.54 30.11
N GLN A 85 -72.83 21.80 29.12
CA GLN A 85 -72.87 21.04 27.88
C GLN A 85 -71.60 21.25 27.04
N ALA A 86 -71.06 22.47 27.01
CA ALA A 86 -69.80 22.80 26.33
C ALA A 86 -68.60 22.16 27.04
N ILE A 87 -68.57 22.17 28.38
CA ILE A 87 -67.54 21.50 29.18
C ILE A 87 -67.60 20.00 28.93
N PHE A 88 -68.80 19.41 28.92
CA PHE A 88 -68.95 17.97 28.67
C PHE A 88 -68.51 17.58 27.25
N THR A 89 -68.83 18.40 26.24
CA THR A 89 -68.39 18.14 24.86
C THR A 89 -66.90 18.35 24.66
N VAL A 90 -66.29 19.33 25.34
CA VAL A 90 -64.83 19.52 25.35
C VAL A 90 -64.13 18.38 26.08
N ASP A 91 -64.64 17.94 27.23
CA ASP A 91 -64.08 16.81 27.99
C ASP A 91 -64.13 15.51 27.18
N GLU A 92 -65.23 15.28 26.46
CA GLU A 92 -65.37 14.13 25.56
C GLU A 92 -64.42 14.20 24.36
N GLN A 93 -64.28 15.39 23.74
CA GLN A 93 -63.32 15.59 22.65
C GLN A 93 -61.88 15.48 23.13
N LEU A 94 -61.58 15.93 24.35
CA LEU A 94 -60.26 15.82 24.95
C LEU A 94 -59.94 14.35 25.22
N ARG A 95 -60.87 13.58 25.80
CA ARG A 95 -60.71 12.13 26.01
C ARG A 95 -60.51 11.39 24.69
N SER A 96 -61.29 11.71 23.66
CA SER A 96 -61.13 11.13 22.32
C SER A 96 -59.77 11.47 21.73
N LYS A 97 -59.31 12.73 21.82
CA LYS A 97 -58.00 13.14 21.30
C LYS A 97 -56.83 12.55 22.07
N VAL A 98 -56.96 12.43 23.38
CA VAL A 98 -55.96 11.78 24.23
C VAL A 98 -55.90 10.29 23.90
N ALA A 99 -57.03 9.61 23.76
CA ALA A 99 -57.09 8.20 23.34
C ALA A 99 -56.47 8.00 21.95
N ASP A 100 -56.85 8.81 20.95
CA ASP A 100 -56.28 8.74 19.59
C ASP A 100 -54.76 8.99 19.58
N CYS A 101 -54.28 9.92 20.43
CA CYS A 101 -52.86 10.23 20.56
C CYS A 101 -52.09 9.08 21.20
N TYR A 102 -52.64 8.48 22.27
CA TYR A 102 -52.04 7.31 22.91
C TYR A 102 -51.99 6.12 21.96
N ASP A 103 -53.06 5.86 21.23
CA ASP A 103 -53.09 4.77 20.24
C ASP A 103 -52.09 5.04 19.11
N GLN A 104 -51.98 6.27 18.60
CA GLN A 104 -50.98 6.59 17.58
C GLN A 104 -49.55 6.47 18.09
N LEU A 105 -49.27 6.89 19.33
CA LEU A 105 -47.94 6.79 19.93
C LEU A 105 -47.55 5.34 20.24
N LEU A 106 -48.51 4.53 20.70
CA LEU A 106 -48.31 3.11 21.02
C LEU A 106 -48.34 2.18 19.81
N LEU A 107 -48.96 2.57 18.70
CA LEU A 107 -48.96 1.75 17.48
C LEU A 107 -47.84 2.13 16.53
N ASN A 108 -47.50 3.41 16.38
CA ASN A 108 -46.53 3.82 15.37
C ASN A 108 -45.14 3.97 15.97
N ASP A 109 -44.99 4.76 17.04
CA ASP A 109 -43.64 5.14 17.50
C ASP A 109 -42.94 4.00 18.23
N THR A 110 -43.65 3.21 19.03
CA THR A 110 -43.07 2.05 19.73
C THR A 110 -42.80 0.88 18.79
N THR A 111 -43.66 0.61 17.80
CA THR A 111 -43.43 -0.47 16.85
C THR A 111 -42.32 -0.15 15.86
N ASP A 112 -42.20 1.11 15.43
CA ASP A 112 -41.06 1.57 14.63
C ASP A 112 -39.76 1.54 15.45
N LEU A 113 -39.81 1.87 16.75
CA LEU A 113 -38.65 1.73 17.64
C LEU A 113 -38.22 0.27 17.79
N ASP A 114 -39.16 -0.65 18.06
CA ASP A 114 -38.87 -2.08 18.16
C ASP A 114 -38.33 -2.66 16.85
N ARG A 115 -38.82 -2.16 15.70
CA ARG A 115 -38.32 -2.52 14.37
C ARG A 115 -36.88 -2.06 14.19
N VAL A 116 -36.58 -0.81 14.53
CA VAL A 116 -35.22 -0.25 14.45
C VAL A 116 -34.27 -0.97 15.42
N ASP A 117 -34.72 -1.31 16.62
CA ASP A 117 -33.92 -2.05 17.60
C ASP A 117 -33.64 -3.48 17.13
N GLY A 118 -34.61 -4.11 16.45
CA GLY A 118 -34.45 -5.38 15.75
C GLY A 118 -33.42 -5.30 14.60
N GLU A 119 -33.50 -4.28 13.76
CA GLU A 119 -32.54 -4.02 12.69
C GLU A 119 -31.13 -3.74 13.25
N LEU A 120 -31.01 -2.94 14.31
CA LEU A 120 -29.73 -2.67 14.98
C LEU A 120 -29.14 -3.93 15.62
N ARG A 121 -29.97 -4.79 16.21
CA ARG A 121 -29.54 -6.08 16.74
C ARG A 121 -29.02 -6.99 15.62
N GLN A 122 -29.71 -7.03 14.49
CA GLN A 122 -29.28 -7.78 13.29
C GLN A 122 -27.97 -7.23 12.73
N VAL A 123 -27.81 -5.91 12.67
CA VAL A 123 -26.56 -5.25 12.26
C VAL A 123 -25.44 -5.61 13.25
N ARG A 124 -25.69 -5.57 14.56
CA ARG A 124 -24.70 -5.95 15.57
C ARG A 124 -24.27 -7.41 15.44
N GLU A 125 -25.20 -8.32 15.18
CA GLU A 125 -24.91 -9.73 14.95
C GLU A 125 -24.13 -9.95 13.67
N SER A 126 -24.52 -9.32 12.56
CA SER A 126 -23.77 -9.40 11.29
C SER A 126 -22.35 -8.81 11.40
N VAL A 127 -22.17 -7.73 12.16
CA VAL A 127 -20.85 -7.17 12.47
C VAL A 127 -20.02 -8.14 13.33
N ALA A 128 -20.64 -8.83 14.28
CA ALA A 128 -19.95 -9.83 15.09
C ALA A 128 -19.50 -11.04 14.24
N VAL A 129 -20.36 -11.53 13.34
CA VAL A 129 -20.02 -12.58 12.37
C VAL A 129 -18.91 -12.11 11.43
N LEU A 130 -19.00 -10.89 10.90
CA LEU A 130 -17.97 -10.32 10.03
C LEU A 130 -16.62 -10.20 10.75
N LYS A 131 -16.62 -9.81 12.02
CA LYS A 131 -15.41 -9.77 12.82
C LYS A 131 -14.80 -11.17 12.99
N ALA A 132 -15.63 -12.17 13.28
CA ALA A 132 -15.18 -13.55 13.42
C ALA A 132 -14.62 -14.12 12.09
N THR A 133 -15.27 -13.83 10.96
CA THR A 133 -14.76 -14.26 9.64
C THR A 133 -13.48 -13.52 9.26
N LEU A 134 -13.36 -12.23 9.56
CA LEU A 134 -12.12 -11.47 9.35
C LEU A 134 -10.97 -12.00 10.22
N ASP A 135 -11.24 -12.32 11.48
CA ASP A 135 -10.26 -12.94 12.37
C ASP A 135 -9.86 -14.32 11.84
N ASN A 136 -10.81 -15.12 11.34
CA ASN A 136 -10.49 -16.41 10.72
C ASN A 136 -9.65 -16.27 9.45
N VAL A 137 -9.98 -15.32 8.57
CA VAL A 137 -9.18 -15.01 7.37
C VAL A 137 -7.78 -14.55 7.76
N ARG A 138 -7.65 -13.77 8.84
CA ARG A 138 -6.34 -13.34 9.34
C ARG A 138 -5.52 -14.53 9.86
N THR A 139 -6.13 -15.47 10.57
CA THR A 139 -5.44 -16.67 11.06
C THR A 139 -5.11 -17.64 9.93
N GLU A 140 -6.04 -17.87 9.00
CA GLU A 140 -5.89 -18.85 7.92
C GLU A 140 -5.07 -18.35 6.72
N ALA A 141 -5.06 -17.05 6.42
CA ALA A 141 -4.36 -16.52 5.25
C ALA A 141 -3.15 -15.67 5.62
N VAL A 142 -3.32 -14.66 6.48
CA VAL A 142 -2.25 -13.68 6.75
C VAL A 142 -1.11 -14.28 7.56
N THR A 143 -1.42 -15.12 8.55
CA THR A 143 -0.42 -15.77 9.40
C THR A 143 0.47 -16.73 8.60
N PRO A 144 -0.07 -17.70 7.83
CA PRO A 144 0.79 -18.58 7.02
C PRO A 144 1.52 -17.80 5.93
N PHE A 145 0.94 -16.76 5.34
CA PHE A 145 1.66 -15.92 4.38
C PHE A 145 2.92 -15.28 5.01
N ARG A 146 2.83 -14.77 6.24
CA ARG A 146 4.01 -14.24 6.95
C ARG A 146 5.06 -15.31 7.22
N VAL A 147 4.64 -16.53 7.55
CA VAL A 147 5.56 -17.66 7.76
C VAL A 147 6.25 -18.04 6.44
N ILE A 148 5.50 -18.13 5.35
CA ILE A 148 6.02 -18.43 4.02
C ILE A 148 7.01 -17.35 3.59
N LYS A 149 6.67 -16.07 3.77
CA LYS A 149 7.57 -14.95 3.46
C LYS A 149 8.89 -15.06 4.23
N LYS A 150 8.84 -15.30 5.54
CA LYS A 150 10.06 -15.52 6.35
C LYS A 150 10.88 -16.71 5.85
N ARG A 151 10.21 -17.81 5.47
CA ARG A 151 10.87 -18.99 4.91
C ARG A 151 11.50 -18.69 3.55
N LEU A 152 10.86 -17.88 2.71
CA LEU A 152 11.41 -17.44 1.44
C LEU A 152 12.66 -16.57 1.65
N ASP A 153 12.61 -15.63 2.60
CA ASP A 153 13.78 -14.81 2.96
C ASP A 153 14.94 -15.65 3.50
N THR A 154 14.65 -16.72 4.27
CA THR A 154 15.68 -17.67 4.69
C THR A 154 16.22 -18.50 3.53
N LEU A 155 15.35 -18.89 2.59
CA LEU A 155 15.73 -19.68 1.42
C LEU A 155 16.62 -18.86 0.48
N GLU A 156 16.30 -17.59 0.24
CA GLU A 156 17.12 -16.69 -0.57
C GLU A 156 18.52 -16.51 0.05
N ARG A 157 18.59 -16.31 1.37
CA ARG A 157 19.87 -16.24 2.09
C ARG A 157 20.65 -17.55 2.00
N ALA A 158 19.97 -18.69 2.14
CA ALA A 158 20.59 -20.00 2.00
C ALA A 158 21.09 -20.24 0.56
N GLN A 159 20.36 -19.78 -0.46
CA GLN A 159 20.77 -19.88 -1.85
C GLN A 159 22.00 -19.02 -2.15
N LYS A 160 22.06 -17.79 -1.62
CA LYS A 160 23.24 -16.93 -1.72
C LYS A 160 24.45 -17.56 -1.04
N ALA A 161 24.27 -18.11 0.17
CA ALA A 161 25.32 -18.83 0.87
C ALA A 161 25.78 -20.08 0.09
N ALA A 162 24.86 -20.86 -0.45
CA ALA A 162 25.17 -22.04 -1.26
C ALA A 162 25.91 -21.68 -2.56
N ALA A 163 25.53 -20.58 -3.22
CA ALA A 163 26.24 -20.09 -4.40
C ALA A 163 27.69 -19.73 -4.07
N LEU A 164 27.91 -19.03 -2.95
CA LEU A 164 29.24 -18.70 -2.47
C LEU A 164 30.04 -19.97 -2.11
N VAL A 165 29.44 -20.95 -1.44
CA VAL A 165 30.10 -22.23 -1.15
C VAL A 165 30.49 -22.97 -2.44
N ARG A 166 29.65 -22.97 -3.47
CA ARG A 166 30.01 -23.59 -4.76
C ARG A 166 31.13 -22.84 -5.46
N SER A 167 31.13 -21.52 -5.46
CA SER A 167 32.18 -20.74 -6.13
C SER A 167 33.53 -20.88 -5.41
N THR A 168 33.51 -20.83 -4.08
CA THR A 168 34.69 -21.14 -3.24
C THR A 168 35.21 -22.56 -3.47
N GLN A 169 34.34 -23.57 -3.52
CA GLN A 169 34.74 -24.95 -3.83
C GLN A 169 35.37 -25.06 -5.23
N LYS A 170 34.76 -24.44 -6.25
CA LYS A 170 35.28 -24.43 -7.62
C LYS A 170 36.68 -23.78 -7.65
N LEU A 171 36.86 -22.66 -6.96
CA LEU A 171 38.14 -21.99 -6.83
C LEU A 171 39.18 -22.92 -6.19
N LEU A 172 38.89 -23.49 -5.02
CA LEU A 172 39.81 -24.37 -4.29
C LEU A 172 40.23 -25.61 -5.09
N LEU A 173 39.28 -26.24 -5.79
CA LEU A 173 39.58 -27.35 -6.70
C LEU A 173 40.46 -26.91 -7.86
N GLY A 174 40.21 -25.71 -8.40
CA GLY A 174 41.07 -25.07 -9.39
C GLY A 174 42.49 -24.84 -8.87
N VAL A 175 42.65 -24.27 -7.68
CA VAL A 175 43.98 -24.03 -7.08
C VAL A 175 44.71 -25.33 -6.81
N ARG A 176 44.01 -26.37 -6.33
CA ARG A 176 44.61 -27.70 -6.15
C ARG A 176 45.10 -28.28 -7.48
N LYS A 177 44.33 -28.13 -8.55
CA LYS A 177 44.77 -28.54 -9.90
C LYS A 177 45.98 -27.71 -10.37
N LEU A 178 45.97 -26.40 -10.16
CA LEU A 178 47.09 -25.52 -10.49
C LEU A 178 48.37 -25.95 -9.76
N ARG A 179 48.29 -26.25 -8.45
CA ARG A 179 49.43 -26.76 -7.67
C ARG A 179 50.02 -28.04 -8.26
N MET A 180 49.17 -28.99 -8.64
CA MET A 180 49.64 -30.24 -9.26
C MET A 180 50.31 -29.98 -10.60
N GLN A 181 49.77 -29.06 -11.43
CA GLN A 181 50.40 -28.72 -12.71
C GLN A 181 51.71 -27.94 -12.53
N MET A 182 51.80 -27.05 -11.55
CA MET A 182 53.03 -26.33 -11.20
C MET A 182 54.12 -27.27 -10.69
N GLN A 183 53.77 -28.26 -9.86
CA GLN A 183 54.71 -29.28 -9.40
C GLN A 183 55.21 -30.15 -10.57
N ALA A 184 54.30 -30.55 -11.47
CA ALA A 184 54.67 -31.30 -12.67
C ALA A 184 55.59 -30.48 -13.58
N ALA A 185 55.26 -29.21 -13.85
CA ALA A 185 56.09 -28.31 -14.66
C ALA A 185 57.47 -28.07 -14.03
N SER A 186 57.55 -27.97 -12.70
CA SER A 186 58.83 -27.87 -11.99
C SER A 186 59.65 -29.15 -12.10
N ALA A 187 59.03 -30.33 -12.08
CA ALA A 187 59.72 -31.60 -12.25
C ALA A 187 60.22 -31.78 -13.69
N GLU A 188 59.46 -31.33 -14.70
CA GLU A 188 59.89 -31.28 -16.11
C GLU A 188 61.08 -30.33 -16.31
N SER A 189 61.07 -29.20 -15.60
CA SER A 189 62.18 -28.24 -15.66
C SER A 189 63.43 -28.78 -14.94
N ALA A 190 63.27 -29.56 -13.87
CA ALA A 190 64.39 -30.16 -13.14
C ALA A 190 65.03 -31.35 -13.86
N SER A 191 64.30 -32.04 -14.75
CA SER A 191 64.86 -33.10 -15.60
C SER A 191 65.57 -32.57 -16.86
N ALA A 192 65.53 -31.25 -17.09
CA ALA A 192 66.25 -30.60 -18.18
C ALA A 192 67.77 -30.68 -17.95
N LEU A 193 68.44 -31.56 -18.70
CA LEU A 193 69.87 -31.84 -18.58
C LEU A 193 70.79 -30.63 -18.82
N ASP A 194 70.29 -29.56 -19.46
CA ASP A 194 71.06 -28.40 -19.92
C ASP A 194 70.83 -27.12 -19.07
N GLY A 195 70.16 -27.22 -17.91
CA GLY A 195 69.90 -26.08 -17.02
C GLY A 195 68.98 -24.99 -17.59
N ARG A 196 68.33 -25.27 -18.72
CA ARG A 196 67.42 -24.34 -19.42
C ARG A 196 65.95 -24.64 -19.10
N PRO A 197 65.10 -23.59 -19.04
CA PRO A 197 63.68 -23.73 -18.78
C PRO A 197 62.99 -24.50 -19.91
N ILE A 198 62.59 -25.75 -19.66
CA ILE A 198 61.73 -26.50 -20.58
C ILE A 198 60.28 -26.18 -20.23
N LEU A 199 59.61 -25.41 -21.10
CA LEU A 199 58.17 -25.25 -21.00
C LEU A 199 57.52 -26.43 -21.73
N GLY A 200 57.04 -27.39 -20.94
CA GLY A 200 56.26 -28.53 -21.43
C GLY A 200 54.76 -28.25 -21.49
N THR A 201 54.00 -29.28 -21.85
CA THR A 201 52.53 -29.21 -21.92
C THR A 201 51.88 -28.91 -20.56
N HIS A 202 52.57 -29.21 -19.45
CA HIS A 202 52.11 -28.92 -18.10
C HIS A 202 52.21 -27.43 -17.75
N SER A 203 53.19 -26.71 -18.29
CA SER A 203 53.31 -25.25 -18.14
C SER A 203 52.19 -24.52 -18.89
N ALA A 204 51.85 -24.97 -20.10
CA ALA A 204 50.72 -24.42 -20.87
C ALA A 204 49.37 -24.67 -20.16
N LYS A 205 49.15 -25.87 -19.64
CA LYS A 205 47.94 -26.18 -18.85
C LYS A 205 47.88 -25.39 -17.54
N ALA A 206 49.02 -25.18 -16.87
CA ALA A 206 49.10 -24.35 -15.68
C ALA A 206 48.76 -22.89 -15.99
N ALA A 207 49.23 -22.36 -17.12
CA ALA A 207 48.91 -21.02 -17.61
C ALA A 207 47.41 -20.82 -17.85
N ILE A 208 46.77 -21.75 -18.57
CA ILE A 208 45.32 -21.73 -18.81
C ILE A 208 44.54 -21.71 -17.48
N LEU A 209 44.93 -22.57 -16.53
CA LEU A 209 44.28 -22.64 -15.22
C LEU A 209 44.52 -21.38 -14.39
N ALA A 210 45.73 -20.81 -14.41
CA ALA A 210 46.05 -19.58 -13.70
C ALA A 210 45.22 -18.41 -14.24
N ASN A 211 45.18 -18.22 -15.56
CA ASN A 211 44.39 -17.16 -16.20
C ASN A 211 42.88 -17.36 -15.98
N GLY A 212 42.37 -18.59 -16.09
CA GLY A 212 40.98 -18.92 -15.80
C GLY A 212 40.58 -18.65 -14.34
N LEU A 213 41.52 -18.80 -13.40
CA LEU A 213 41.30 -18.47 -11.99
C LEU A 213 41.42 -16.96 -11.72
N GLU A 214 42.35 -16.25 -12.33
CA GLU A 214 42.50 -14.79 -12.21
C GLU A 214 41.28 -14.06 -12.78
N THR A 215 40.75 -14.52 -13.92
CA THR A 215 39.49 -14.00 -14.49
C THR A 215 38.29 -14.29 -13.58
N SER A 216 38.17 -15.52 -13.06
CA SER A 216 37.11 -15.88 -12.11
C SER A 216 37.18 -15.06 -10.82
N LEU A 217 38.39 -14.80 -10.31
CA LEU A 217 38.63 -13.94 -9.16
C LEU A 217 38.31 -12.47 -9.44
N SER A 218 38.57 -11.98 -10.65
CA SER A 218 38.24 -10.61 -11.05
C SER A 218 36.73 -10.41 -11.14
N THR A 219 35.98 -11.40 -11.62
CA THR A 219 34.50 -11.34 -11.68
C THR A 219 33.82 -11.45 -10.31
N GLU A 220 34.44 -12.17 -9.36
CA GLU A 220 33.90 -12.42 -8.02
C GLU A 220 34.71 -11.70 -6.92
N ALA A 221 35.46 -10.64 -7.28
CA ALA A 221 36.44 -10.00 -6.41
C ALA A 221 35.82 -9.47 -5.11
N ASP A 222 34.63 -8.88 -5.20
CA ASP A 222 33.95 -8.26 -4.06
C ASP A 222 33.42 -9.27 -3.02
N THR A 223 33.13 -10.50 -3.45
CA THR A 223 32.52 -11.54 -2.62
C THR A 223 33.55 -12.53 -2.10
N LEU A 224 34.43 -13.03 -2.97
CA LEU A 224 35.50 -13.99 -2.61
C LEU A 224 36.67 -13.31 -1.90
N GLY A 225 36.99 -12.06 -2.26
CA GLY A 225 38.12 -11.32 -1.68
C GLY A 225 37.96 -11.01 -0.19
N ARG A 226 36.72 -11.00 0.31
CA ARG A 226 36.42 -10.78 1.74
C ARG A 226 36.63 -12.03 2.60
N LEU A 227 36.81 -13.20 1.99
CA LEU A 227 36.99 -14.45 2.75
C LEU A 227 38.47 -14.64 3.14
N PRO A 228 38.82 -14.60 4.44
CA PRO A 228 40.20 -14.73 4.89
C PRO A 228 40.79 -16.11 4.55
N ALA A 229 39.96 -17.15 4.47
CA ALA A 229 40.37 -18.50 4.08
C ALA A 229 40.92 -18.57 2.65
N ILE A 230 40.52 -17.64 1.77
CA ILE A 230 40.85 -17.64 0.34
C ILE A 230 42.03 -16.72 0.03
N SER A 231 42.31 -15.75 0.91
CA SER A 231 43.44 -14.82 0.75
C SER A 231 44.77 -15.50 0.42
N LYS A 232 45.12 -16.57 1.14
CA LYS A 232 46.34 -17.37 0.91
C LYS A 232 46.35 -18.00 -0.48
N GLU A 233 45.21 -18.49 -0.93
CA GLU A 233 45.05 -19.13 -2.23
C GLU A 233 45.15 -18.11 -3.37
N VAL A 234 44.60 -16.90 -3.18
CA VAL A 234 44.73 -15.78 -4.13
C VAL A 234 46.19 -15.34 -4.26
N THR A 235 46.91 -15.19 -3.14
CA THR A 235 48.35 -14.87 -3.20
C THR A 235 49.14 -15.97 -3.91
N PHE A 236 48.76 -17.24 -3.75
CA PHE A 236 49.38 -18.35 -4.45
C PHE A 236 49.10 -18.32 -5.95
N ILE A 237 47.87 -18.00 -6.37
CA ILE A 237 47.52 -17.87 -7.79
C ILE A 237 48.35 -16.77 -8.45
N HIS A 238 48.40 -15.58 -7.83
CA HIS A 238 49.20 -14.47 -8.37
C HIS A 238 50.70 -14.78 -8.38
N HIS A 239 51.22 -15.43 -7.34
CA HIS A 239 52.61 -15.85 -7.32
C HIS A 239 52.91 -16.88 -8.42
N SER A 240 52.02 -17.85 -8.62
CA SER A 240 52.17 -18.87 -9.67
C SER A 240 52.06 -18.28 -11.07
N SER A 241 51.12 -17.34 -11.27
CA SER A 241 50.95 -16.59 -12.53
C SER A 241 52.19 -15.73 -12.84
N SER A 242 52.73 -15.04 -11.83
CA SER A 242 53.98 -14.27 -11.98
C SER A 242 55.19 -15.16 -12.27
N ALA A 243 55.30 -16.30 -11.59
CA ALA A 243 56.38 -17.26 -11.82
C ALA A 243 56.31 -17.85 -13.23
N LEU A 244 55.12 -18.22 -13.72
CA LEU A 244 54.93 -18.71 -15.09
C LEU A 244 55.26 -17.64 -16.13
N ARG A 245 54.88 -16.37 -15.89
CA ARG A 245 55.27 -15.26 -16.77
C ARG A 245 56.78 -15.09 -16.85
N LYS A 246 57.47 -15.08 -15.70
CA LYS A 246 58.94 -14.98 -15.65
C LYS A 246 59.62 -16.14 -16.37
N HIS A 247 59.17 -17.36 -16.10
CA HIS A 247 59.73 -18.56 -16.72
C HIS A 247 59.51 -18.57 -18.24
N ALA A 248 58.34 -18.11 -18.70
CA ALA A 248 58.06 -17.97 -20.13
C ALA A 248 58.86 -16.84 -20.79
N SER A 249 59.05 -15.69 -20.12
CA SER A 249 59.90 -14.61 -20.63
C SER A 249 61.38 -15.03 -20.69
N GLU A 250 61.88 -15.74 -19.68
CA GLU A 250 63.26 -16.26 -19.65
C GLU A 250 63.48 -17.27 -20.77
N ALA A 251 62.53 -18.19 -21.00
CA ALA A 251 62.61 -19.14 -22.10
C ALA A 251 62.49 -18.49 -23.49
N LEU A 252 61.72 -17.41 -23.60
CA LEU A 252 61.62 -16.64 -24.84
C LEU A 252 62.94 -15.93 -25.14
N MET A 253 63.57 -15.31 -24.15
CA MET A 253 64.89 -14.69 -24.29
C MET A 253 65.97 -15.73 -24.62
N ALA A 254 66.01 -16.86 -23.91
CA ALA A 254 66.92 -17.96 -24.21
C ALA A 254 66.68 -18.59 -25.59
N GLY A 255 65.44 -18.50 -26.11
CA GLY A 255 65.08 -18.90 -27.47
C GLY A 255 65.44 -17.86 -28.53
N LEU A 256 65.79 -16.62 -28.17
CA LEU A 256 66.18 -15.56 -29.09
C LEU A 256 67.71 -15.37 -29.15
N GLU A 257 68.45 -15.88 -28.17
CA GLU A 257 69.91 -15.83 -28.18
C GLU A 257 70.50 -16.70 -29.31
N PRO A 258 71.34 -16.15 -30.21
CA PRO A 258 71.81 -16.86 -31.41
C PRO A 258 72.82 -17.98 -31.11
N ASP A 259 73.37 -18.03 -29.88
CA ASP A 259 74.47 -18.93 -29.51
C ASP A 259 73.99 -20.23 -28.82
N ALA A 260 72.68 -20.47 -28.85
CA ALA A 260 72.02 -21.37 -27.90
C ALA A 260 71.88 -22.84 -28.38
N GLY A 261 72.47 -23.25 -29.50
CA GLY A 261 72.51 -24.66 -29.94
C GLY A 261 71.71 -24.95 -31.22
N SER A 262 71.19 -26.17 -31.37
CA SER A 262 70.49 -26.59 -32.59
C SER A 262 69.25 -25.71 -32.88
N PRO A 263 69.09 -25.18 -34.11
CA PRO A 263 68.00 -24.25 -34.46
C PRO A 263 66.60 -24.87 -34.23
N VAL A 264 66.50 -26.19 -34.31
CA VAL A 264 65.25 -26.93 -34.06
C VAL A 264 64.84 -26.84 -32.58
N LYS A 265 65.79 -26.92 -31.65
CA LYS A 265 65.52 -26.78 -30.20
C LYS A 265 65.11 -25.36 -29.85
N GLN A 266 65.76 -24.38 -30.49
CA GLN A 266 65.49 -22.96 -30.31
C GLN A 266 64.07 -22.60 -30.77
N GLN A 267 63.68 -23.06 -31.96
CA GLN A 267 62.32 -22.87 -32.47
C GLN A 267 61.26 -23.53 -31.57
N ALA A 268 61.52 -24.74 -31.06
CA ALA A 268 60.59 -25.43 -30.15
C ALA A 268 60.41 -24.69 -28.81
N LEU A 269 61.49 -24.15 -28.24
CA LEU A 269 61.44 -23.34 -27.02
C LEU A 269 60.67 -22.03 -27.23
N LEU A 270 60.94 -21.33 -28.34
CA LEU A 270 60.23 -20.10 -28.69
C LEU A 270 58.73 -20.35 -28.83
N MET A 271 58.34 -21.40 -29.57
CA MET A 271 56.93 -21.74 -29.76
C MET A 271 56.23 -22.11 -28.44
N SER A 272 56.91 -22.84 -27.56
CA SER A 272 56.34 -23.18 -26.25
C SER A 272 56.20 -21.96 -25.33
N ALA A 273 57.20 -21.08 -25.30
CA ALA A 273 57.15 -19.84 -24.53
C ALA A 273 56.04 -18.91 -25.03
N VAL A 274 55.90 -18.75 -26.35
CA VAL A 274 54.82 -17.97 -26.98
C VAL A 274 53.45 -18.56 -26.65
N GLN A 275 53.29 -19.89 -26.71
CA GLN A 275 52.03 -20.55 -26.33
C GLN A 275 51.68 -20.24 -24.87
N VAL A 276 52.62 -20.38 -23.95
CA VAL A 276 52.37 -20.11 -22.52
C VAL A 276 52.01 -18.64 -22.28
N LEU A 277 52.66 -17.70 -22.96
CA LEU A 277 52.34 -16.27 -22.87
C LEU A 277 50.97 -15.92 -23.47
N PHE A 278 50.58 -16.60 -24.55
CA PHE A 278 49.24 -16.48 -25.14
C PHE A 278 48.16 -16.96 -24.17
N GLU A 279 48.34 -18.14 -23.57
CA GLU A 279 47.38 -18.70 -22.61
C GLU A 279 47.26 -17.88 -21.32
N LEU A 280 48.34 -17.17 -20.92
CA LEU A 280 48.31 -16.20 -19.83
C LEU A 280 47.66 -14.86 -20.20
N GLY A 281 47.30 -14.64 -21.46
CA GLY A 281 46.72 -13.39 -21.94
C GLY A 281 47.70 -12.20 -21.93
N CYS A 282 49.01 -12.46 -21.81
CA CYS A 282 50.05 -11.43 -21.65
C CYS A 282 50.92 -11.26 -22.90
N LEU A 283 50.55 -11.90 -24.02
CA LEU A 283 51.38 -11.92 -25.23
C LEU A 283 51.69 -10.51 -25.75
N SER A 284 50.73 -9.59 -25.77
CA SER A 284 50.92 -8.24 -26.32
C SER A 284 51.88 -7.39 -25.50
N THR A 285 51.90 -7.53 -24.17
CA THR A 285 52.77 -6.73 -23.30
C THR A 285 54.19 -7.28 -23.28
N GLU A 286 54.33 -8.59 -23.21
CA GLU A 286 55.63 -9.26 -23.09
C GLU A 286 56.36 -9.34 -24.44
N SER A 287 55.64 -9.52 -25.56
CA SER A 287 56.27 -9.50 -26.90
C SER A 287 56.86 -8.15 -27.25
N VAL A 288 56.22 -7.04 -26.84
CA VAL A 288 56.76 -5.68 -27.04
C VAL A 288 58.00 -5.46 -26.19
N SER A 289 57.99 -5.91 -24.93
CA SER A 289 59.17 -5.80 -24.04
C SER A 289 60.34 -6.64 -24.56
N CYS A 290 60.08 -7.85 -25.05
CA CYS A 290 61.13 -8.72 -25.59
C CYS A 290 61.64 -8.21 -26.96
N ALA A 291 60.76 -7.69 -27.83
CA ALA A 291 61.18 -7.06 -29.08
C ALA A 291 62.07 -5.83 -28.82
N ALA A 292 61.73 -5.00 -27.84
CA ALA A 292 62.57 -3.87 -27.44
C ALA A 292 63.95 -4.30 -26.92
N ALA A 293 64.03 -5.39 -26.15
CA ALA A 293 65.29 -5.94 -25.66
C ALA A 293 66.17 -6.53 -26.79
N VAL A 294 65.56 -7.19 -27.78
CA VAL A 294 66.29 -7.69 -28.96
C VAL A 294 66.82 -6.52 -29.79
N VAL A 295 66.00 -5.49 -30.02
CA VAL A 295 66.43 -4.28 -30.76
C VAL A 295 67.62 -3.62 -30.07
N SER A 296 67.60 -3.45 -28.73
CA SER A 296 68.74 -2.87 -28.01
C SER A 296 70.00 -3.73 -28.10
N ASN A 297 69.86 -5.05 -28.10
CA ASN A 297 70.99 -5.97 -28.24
C ASN A 297 71.58 -5.92 -29.66
N VAL A 298 70.74 -5.81 -30.70
CA VAL A 298 71.20 -5.63 -32.08
C VAL A 298 71.90 -4.28 -32.24
N ASP A 299 71.39 -3.21 -31.64
CA ASP A 299 72.03 -1.89 -31.65
C ASP A 299 73.38 -1.90 -30.92
N ALA A 300 73.49 -2.64 -29.81
CA ALA A 300 74.74 -2.83 -29.09
C ALA A 300 75.78 -3.65 -29.89
N TYR A 301 75.33 -4.67 -30.61
CA TYR A 301 76.19 -5.45 -31.52
C TYR A 301 76.62 -4.64 -32.74
N ALA A 302 75.73 -3.79 -33.29
CA ALA A 302 76.04 -2.90 -34.39
C ALA A 302 77.10 -1.85 -34.01
N LEU A 303 77.15 -1.42 -32.74
CA LEU A 303 78.19 -0.53 -32.21
C LEU A 303 79.52 -1.23 -31.89
N GLN A 304 79.56 -2.56 -31.85
CA GLN A 304 80.78 -3.35 -31.59
C GLN A 304 81.47 -3.86 -32.85
N VAL A 305 80.91 -3.66 -34.05
CA VAL A 305 81.63 -3.93 -35.31
C VAL A 305 82.65 -2.80 -35.51
N PRO A 306 83.97 -3.04 -35.34
CA PRO A 306 84.97 -2.04 -35.68
C PRO A 306 84.91 -1.85 -37.20
N GLY A 307 84.79 -0.60 -37.64
CA GLY A 307 84.90 -0.28 -39.06
C GLY A 307 86.21 -0.81 -39.62
N GLU A 308 86.11 -1.73 -40.58
CA GLU A 308 87.17 -1.96 -41.57
C GLU A 308 87.29 -0.73 -42.49
#